data_AF-A0A7V2QGX6-F1
#
_entry.id   AF-A0A7V2QGX6-F1
#
_cell.length_a   1.000
_cell.length_b   1.000
_cell.length_c   1.000
_cell.angle_alpha   90.00
_cell.angle_beta   90.00
_cell.angle_gamma   90.00
#
_symmetry.space_group_name_H-M   'P 1'
#
loop_
_entity.id
_entity.type
_entity.pdbx_description
1 polymer ?
#
loop_
_entity_poly.entity_id
_entity_poly.type
_entity_poly.pdbx_seq_one_letter_code
_entity_poly.pdbx_strand_id
1 'polypeptide(L)'
;MVALAPHLPEEMLQEALATVGKIENEYNRARALAGLAPRLPERLLQEALVTARRIENEDARARALVGLAPHLPEGMLEKALAAARKIKDKDIRARALVRLAPHLPEGMLEKALVAAKEIKDEDARAEALTGLVRYLPRSLKEEALQGALTAASKIEKEYVRIRALVGLMRCLPRSLKEEALQGALTAAGKIKSDYARAEALVGLAPYLSKSSREESLQVALAVARGIEDEDARVRALIGLAPHLPKPLKEKVLQEAMAAAVEIQWEDIRARTLAGLALHLPELLREEALRRALAAARKIKDEDIRARALVRLAPHLPEEMLEKALVAAKEIKDEDARAEALTGLALHLPEMLKERALREAMAAASEIKNEYTRARVLAGLVPHLPELLKGKALREAMAAASEIKNEDARARAFAGLVSYLIEWAEQEPTAAYGVWKDTLHTLARRTCLDLLSDFDALSSWIFALGGKEAIAETFRAIRDVGRWWPQGLDCRGSESVDGSKNVA
;
A
#
# COMPACT_ATOMS: atom_id res chain seq x y z
N MET A 1 -4.42 6.84 24.82
CA MET A 1 -3.96 6.34 26.15
C MET A 1 -2.45 6.07 26.26
N VAL A 2 -1.64 6.04 25.19
CA VAL A 2 -0.21 5.63 25.25
C VAL A 2 0.75 6.69 25.85
N ALA A 3 0.34 7.95 25.97
CA ALA A 3 1.22 9.06 26.33
C ALA A 3 1.45 9.31 27.84
N LEU A 4 0.82 8.54 28.75
CA LEU A 4 0.81 8.82 30.20
C LEU A 4 1.55 7.77 31.07
N ALA A 5 2.25 6.81 30.46
CA ALA A 5 2.70 5.58 31.12
C ALA A 5 3.94 5.61 32.06
N PRO A 6 4.90 6.56 32.02
CA PRO A 6 6.10 6.47 32.86
C PRO A 6 5.90 6.66 34.38
N HIS A 7 4.70 7.04 34.83
CA HIS A 7 4.42 7.40 36.23
C HIS A 7 3.28 6.59 36.85
N LEU A 8 2.88 5.48 36.22
CA LEU A 8 1.77 4.66 36.70
C LEU A 8 2.25 3.70 37.82
N PRO A 9 1.59 3.66 38.98
CA PRO A 9 1.80 2.64 40.02
C PRO A 9 1.64 1.23 39.45
N GLU A 10 2.30 0.24 40.07
CA GLU A 10 2.23 -1.17 39.66
C GLU A 10 0.79 -1.70 39.60
N GLU A 11 -0.08 -1.20 40.50
CA GLU A 11 -1.51 -1.50 40.54
C GLU A 11 -2.24 -1.07 39.25
N MET A 12 -1.91 0.11 38.71
CA MET A 12 -2.48 0.61 37.45
C MET A 12 -1.91 -0.14 36.23
N LEU A 13 -0.66 -0.61 36.31
CA LEU A 13 -0.08 -1.48 35.26
C LEU A 13 -0.74 -2.86 35.25
N GLN A 14 -1.08 -3.39 36.42
CA GLN A 14 -1.82 -4.64 36.55
C GLN A 14 -3.24 -4.50 35.99
N GLU A 15 -3.94 -3.40 36.29
CA GLU A 15 -5.27 -3.12 35.72
C GLU A 15 -5.22 -2.92 34.20
N ALA A 16 -4.20 -2.21 33.70
CA ALA A 16 -3.97 -2.04 32.27
C ALA A 16 -3.74 -3.40 31.59
N LEU A 17 -2.93 -4.28 32.18
CA LEU A 17 -2.69 -5.63 31.66
C LEU A 17 -3.97 -6.48 31.68
N ALA A 18 -4.79 -6.39 32.74
CA ALA A 18 -6.07 -7.07 32.83
C ALA A 18 -7.06 -6.59 31.75
N THR A 19 -7.07 -5.27 31.47
CA THR A 19 -7.87 -4.68 30.39
C THR A 19 -7.40 -5.16 29.02
N VAL A 20 -6.08 -5.21 28.81
CA VAL A 20 -5.51 -5.80 27.58
C VAL A 20 -5.96 -7.24 27.40
N GLY A 21 -5.96 -8.05 28.46
CA GLY A 21 -6.45 -9.42 28.43
C GLY A 21 -7.91 -9.56 27.97
N LYS A 22 -8.75 -8.54 28.15
CA LYS A 22 -10.17 -8.51 27.77
C LYS A 22 -10.43 -7.99 26.34
N ILE A 23 -9.43 -7.45 25.65
CA ILE A 23 -9.60 -6.94 24.28
C ILE A 23 -10.03 -8.08 23.35
N GLU A 24 -11.23 -8.03 22.78
CA GLU A 24 -11.77 -9.08 21.90
C GLU A 24 -10.91 -9.30 20.65
N ASN A 25 -10.46 -8.21 20.01
CA ASN A 25 -9.60 -8.29 18.85
C ASN A 25 -8.17 -8.71 19.25
N GLU A 26 -7.80 -9.94 18.90
CA GLU A 26 -6.52 -10.53 19.30
C GLU A 26 -5.29 -9.83 18.72
N TYR A 27 -5.40 -9.19 17.54
CA TYR A 27 -4.31 -8.38 16.98
C TYR A 27 -4.08 -7.11 17.79
N ASN A 28 -5.17 -6.45 18.20
CA ASN A 28 -5.11 -5.29 19.09
C ASN A 28 -4.56 -5.69 20.46
N ARG A 29 -4.97 -6.85 20.98
CA ARG A 29 -4.43 -7.44 22.22
C ARG A 29 -2.92 -7.66 22.11
N ALA A 30 -2.45 -8.31 21.04
CA ALA A 30 -1.02 -8.53 20.81
C ALA A 30 -0.21 -7.24 20.72
N ARG A 31 -0.74 -6.23 20.01
CA ARG A 31 -0.12 -4.90 19.90
C ARG A 31 -0.07 -4.19 21.24
N ALA A 32 -1.13 -4.28 22.05
CA ALA A 32 -1.18 -3.68 23.37
C ALA A 32 -0.20 -4.35 24.35
N LEU A 33 -0.09 -5.69 24.33
CA LEU A 33 0.92 -6.42 25.12
C LEU A 33 2.35 -5.97 24.78
N ALA A 34 2.67 -5.85 23.48
CA ALA A 34 3.97 -5.37 23.03
C ALA A 34 4.23 -3.91 23.46
N GLY A 35 3.20 -3.06 23.43
CA GLY A 35 3.29 -1.66 23.86
C GLY A 35 3.50 -1.49 25.37
N LEU A 36 2.95 -2.40 26.19
CA LEU A 36 3.14 -2.38 27.64
C LEU A 36 4.49 -2.96 28.07
N ALA A 37 5.04 -3.90 27.31
CA ALA A 37 6.25 -4.67 27.65
C ALA A 37 7.44 -3.85 28.23
N PRO A 38 7.83 -2.68 27.66
CA PRO A 38 8.96 -1.92 28.19
C PRO A 38 8.77 -1.34 29.59
N ARG A 39 7.55 -1.38 30.13
CA ARG A 39 7.16 -0.75 31.39
C ARG A 39 6.75 -1.75 32.48
N LEU A 40 6.70 -3.04 32.15
CA LEU A 40 6.24 -4.06 33.10
C LEU A 40 7.39 -4.55 33.98
N PRO A 41 7.22 -4.64 35.31
CA PRO A 41 8.14 -5.39 36.17
C PRO A 41 8.08 -6.88 35.85
N GLU A 42 9.09 -7.64 36.28
CA GLU A 42 9.24 -9.06 35.96
C GLU A 42 7.99 -9.90 36.28
N ARG A 43 7.33 -9.63 37.41
CA ARG A 43 6.08 -10.30 37.81
C ARG A 43 4.98 -10.12 36.76
N LEU A 44 4.79 -8.91 36.26
CA LEU A 44 3.77 -8.58 35.25
C LEU A 44 4.19 -9.00 33.84
N LEU A 45 5.50 -9.07 33.53
CA LEU A 45 5.99 -9.67 32.30
C LEU A 45 5.64 -11.15 32.20
N GLN A 46 5.71 -11.88 33.31
CA GLN A 46 5.25 -13.27 33.37
C GLN A 46 3.75 -13.40 33.05
N GLU A 47 2.92 -12.54 33.63
CA GLU A 47 1.47 -12.49 33.34
C GLU A 47 1.19 -12.09 31.88
N ALA A 48 1.94 -11.13 31.34
CA ALA A 48 1.83 -10.71 29.94
C ALA A 48 2.21 -11.85 28.98
N LEU A 49 3.25 -12.63 29.30
CA LEU A 49 3.66 -13.80 28.53
C LEU A 49 2.60 -14.92 28.60
N VAL A 50 1.98 -15.14 29.76
CA VAL A 50 0.85 -16.09 29.87
C VAL A 50 -0.31 -15.64 28.99
N THR A 51 -0.67 -14.36 29.02
CA THR A 51 -1.73 -13.80 28.16
C THR A 51 -1.39 -13.95 26.68
N ALA A 52 -0.16 -13.62 26.27
CA ALA A 52 0.32 -13.80 24.90
C ALA A 52 0.19 -15.26 24.44
N ARG A 53 0.58 -16.22 25.28
CA ARG A 53 0.52 -17.65 24.97
C ARG A 53 -0.91 -18.20 24.84
N ARG A 54 -1.90 -17.52 25.42
CA ARG A 54 -3.33 -17.90 25.37
C ARG A 54 -4.09 -17.30 24.18
N ILE A 55 -3.46 -16.43 23.39
CA ILE A 55 -4.04 -15.91 22.14
C ILE A 55 -4.26 -17.09 21.17
N GLU A 56 -5.46 -17.21 20.61
CA GLU A 56 -5.83 -18.33 19.75
C GLU A 56 -5.27 -18.17 18.35
N ASN A 57 -5.45 -16.99 17.75
CA ASN A 57 -4.89 -16.61 16.46
C ASN A 57 -3.37 -16.68 16.50
N GLU A 58 -2.80 -17.56 15.66
CA GLU A 58 -1.38 -17.87 15.73
C GLU A 58 -0.48 -16.70 15.32
N ASP A 59 -0.93 -15.83 14.39
CA ASP A 59 -0.17 -14.64 13.96
C ASP A 59 -0.17 -13.58 15.06
N ALA A 60 -1.32 -13.33 15.68
CA ALA A 60 -1.43 -12.43 16.83
C ALA A 60 -0.58 -12.95 18.01
N ARG A 61 -0.63 -14.26 18.30
CA ARG A 61 0.22 -14.91 19.30
C ARG A 61 1.70 -14.72 18.99
N ALA A 62 2.13 -14.99 17.76
CA ALA A 62 3.52 -14.79 17.33
C ALA A 62 3.97 -13.33 17.50
N ARG A 63 3.14 -12.36 17.11
CA ARG A 63 3.42 -10.93 17.28
C ARG A 63 3.57 -10.53 18.74
N ALA A 64 2.70 -11.04 19.61
CA ALA A 64 2.79 -10.79 21.05
C ALA A 64 4.09 -11.36 21.63
N LEU A 65 4.44 -12.61 21.32
CA LEU A 65 5.67 -13.26 21.78
C LEU A 65 6.92 -12.48 21.35
N VAL A 66 6.98 -12.07 20.09
CA VAL A 66 8.10 -11.27 19.55
C VAL A 66 8.15 -9.89 20.18
N GLY A 67 7.01 -9.24 20.40
CA GLY A 67 6.95 -7.91 21.02
C GLY A 67 7.37 -7.90 22.49
N LEU A 68 7.14 -9.00 23.21
CA LEU A 68 7.58 -9.17 24.60
C LEU A 68 9.09 -9.48 24.69
N ALA A 69 9.64 -10.21 23.73
CA ALA A 69 11.00 -10.78 23.79
C ALA A 69 12.13 -9.80 24.20
N PRO A 70 12.19 -8.54 23.73
CA PRO A 70 13.25 -7.61 24.14
C PRO A 70 13.30 -7.32 25.65
N HIS A 71 12.21 -7.62 26.38
CA HIS A 71 12.05 -7.28 27.80
C HIS A 71 11.99 -8.53 28.70
N LEU A 72 12.03 -9.73 28.12
CA LEU A 72 11.90 -10.96 28.89
C LEU A 72 13.26 -11.41 29.45
N PRO A 73 13.32 -11.85 30.72
CA PRO A 73 14.49 -12.55 31.24
C PRO A 73 14.65 -13.92 30.57
N GLU A 74 15.86 -14.49 30.67
CA GLU A 74 16.25 -15.72 29.97
C GLU A 74 15.26 -16.89 30.19
N GLY A 75 14.86 -17.17 31.43
CA GLY A 75 13.91 -18.25 31.74
C GLY A 75 12.51 -18.04 31.11
N MET A 76 12.14 -16.81 30.76
CA MET A 76 10.89 -16.49 30.07
C MET A 76 11.06 -16.50 28.54
N LEU A 77 12.24 -16.16 28.02
CA LEU A 77 12.58 -16.31 26.61
C LEU A 77 12.49 -17.77 26.16
N GLU A 78 12.89 -18.72 27.00
CA GLU A 78 12.73 -20.15 26.70
C GLU A 78 11.25 -20.53 26.55
N LYS A 79 10.37 -20.01 27.42
CA LYS A 79 8.92 -20.24 27.34
C LYS A 79 8.32 -19.60 26.09
N ALA A 80 8.80 -18.42 25.70
CA ALA A 80 8.39 -17.74 24.48
C ALA A 80 8.81 -18.55 23.23
N LEU A 81 10.06 -19.03 23.18
CA LEU A 81 10.56 -19.90 22.12
C LEU A 81 9.76 -21.21 22.05
N ALA A 82 9.50 -21.86 23.17
CA ALA A 82 8.69 -23.07 23.23
C ALA A 82 7.25 -22.85 22.71
N ALA A 83 6.67 -21.68 22.96
CA ALA A 83 5.36 -21.31 22.42
C ALA A 83 5.42 -21.07 20.90
N ALA A 84 6.46 -20.39 20.41
CA ALA A 84 6.68 -20.19 18.97
C ALA A 84 6.85 -21.52 18.22
N ARG A 85 7.56 -22.49 18.79
CA ARG A 85 7.73 -23.84 18.22
C ARG A 85 6.41 -24.59 18.01
N LYS A 86 5.39 -24.32 18.85
CA LYS A 86 4.07 -24.97 18.84
C LYS A 86 3.08 -24.35 17.86
N ILE A 87 3.44 -23.26 17.18
CA ILE A 87 2.62 -22.66 16.11
C ILE A 87 2.47 -23.68 14.98
N LYS A 88 1.23 -23.95 14.56
CA LYS A 88 0.91 -24.98 13.57
C LYS A 88 1.16 -24.48 12.15
N ASP A 89 0.83 -23.22 11.89
CA ASP A 89 1.14 -22.56 10.64
C ASP A 89 2.66 -22.41 10.46
N LYS A 90 3.15 -22.89 9.32
CA LYS A 90 4.59 -23.07 9.08
C LYS A 90 5.26 -21.74 8.81
N ASP A 91 4.60 -20.85 8.07
CA ASP A 91 5.09 -19.53 7.73
C ASP A 91 5.13 -18.63 8.96
N ILE A 92 4.06 -18.66 9.78
CA ILE A 92 4.00 -17.93 11.04
C ILE A 92 5.08 -18.45 11.99
N ARG A 93 5.27 -19.77 12.07
CA ARG A 93 6.32 -20.38 12.91
C ARG A 93 7.71 -19.96 12.46
N ALA A 94 8.00 -20.02 11.16
CA ALA A 94 9.27 -19.56 10.58
C ALA A 94 9.55 -18.10 10.94
N ARG A 95 8.58 -17.20 10.70
CA ARG A 95 8.71 -15.78 11.03
C ARG A 95 8.90 -15.54 12.53
N ALA A 96 8.18 -16.27 13.39
CA ALA A 96 8.31 -16.16 14.84
C ALA A 96 9.73 -16.54 15.31
N LEU A 97 10.27 -17.67 14.83
CA LEU A 97 11.61 -18.13 15.18
C LEU A 97 12.69 -17.10 14.77
N VAL A 98 12.62 -16.60 13.54
CA VAL A 98 13.58 -15.60 13.02
C VAL A 98 13.51 -14.29 13.81
N ARG A 99 12.30 -13.84 14.16
CA ARG A 99 12.11 -12.57 14.88
C ARG A 99 12.41 -12.65 16.37
N LEU A 100 12.37 -13.84 16.98
CA LEU A 100 12.83 -14.05 18.35
C LEU A 100 14.35 -14.09 18.45
N ALA A 101 15.04 -14.58 17.41
CA ALA A 101 16.49 -14.80 17.40
C ALA A 101 17.39 -13.64 17.89
N PRO A 102 17.12 -12.35 17.58
CA PRO A 102 17.92 -11.25 18.11
C PRO A 102 17.97 -11.16 19.65
N HIS A 103 16.99 -11.76 20.32
CA HIS A 103 16.81 -11.69 21.77
C HIS A 103 17.16 -13.00 22.47
N LEU A 104 17.54 -14.05 21.73
CA LEU A 104 17.84 -15.35 22.29
C LEU A 104 19.34 -15.46 22.65
N PRO A 105 19.69 -16.03 23.82
CA PRO A 105 21.06 -16.40 24.13
C PRO A 105 21.53 -17.57 23.24
N GLU A 106 22.85 -17.78 23.17
CA GLU A 106 23.49 -18.73 22.26
C GLU A 106 22.92 -20.16 22.37
N GLY A 107 22.75 -20.68 23.60
CA GLY A 107 22.18 -22.01 23.82
C GLY A 107 20.71 -22.16 23.38
N MET A 108 19.96 -21.06 23.25
CA MET A 108 18.59 -21.07 22.72
C MET A 108 18.53 -20.89 21.20
N LEU A 109 19.54 -20.27 20.61
CA LEU A 109 19.65 -20.17 19.15
C LEU A 109 19.82 -21.56 18.50
N GLU A 110 20.52 -22.48 19.16
CA GLU A 110 20.58 -23.89 18.73
C GLU A 110 19.20 -24.55 18.75
N LYS A 111 18.41 -24.36 19.82
CA LYS A 111 17.03 -24.85 19.90
C LYS A 111 16.13 -24.25 18.81
N ALA A 112 16.33 -22.97 18.48
CA ALA A 112 15.63 -22.31 17.38
C ALA A 112 16.02 -22.88 16.01
N LEU A 113 17.31 -23.18 15.81
CA LEU A 113 17.80 -23.84 14.60
C LEU A 113 17.20 -25.24 14.42
N VAL A 114 17.17 -26.06 15.48
CA VAL A 114 16.52 -27.39 15.44
C VAL A 114 15.04 -27.25 15.07
N ALA A 115 14.32 -26.32 15.71
CA ALA A 115 12.93 -26.07 15.40
C ALA A 115 12.69 -25.62 13.95
N ALA A 116 13.60 -24.82 13.38
CA ALA A 116 13.54 -24.42 11.98
C ALA A 116 13.73 -25.63 11.04
N LYS A 117 14.65 -26.55 11.35
CA LYS A 117 14.85 -27.80 10.57
C LYS A 117 13.62 -28.71 10.59
N GLU A 118 12.87 -28.73 11.69
CA GLU A 118 11.63 -29.51 11.85
C GLU A 118 10.43 -28.94 11.07
N ILE A 119 10.58 -27.79 10.40
CA ILE A 119 9.52 -27.23 9.57
C ILE A 119 9.28 -28.13 8.35
N LYS A 120 8.04 -28.61 8.21
CA LYS A 120 7.65 -29.53 7.13
C LYS A 120 7.52 -28.85 5.77
N ASP A 121 7.08 -27.60 5.75
CA ASP A 121 6.99 -26.82 4.53
C ASP A 121 8.39 -26.36 4.11
N GLU A 122 8.76 -26.62 2.85
CA GLU A 122 10.10 -26.37 2.35
C GLU A 122 10.44 -24.88 2.21
N ASP A 123 9.47 -24.05 1.82
CA ASP A 123 9.66 -22.61 1.67
C ASP A 123 9.82 -21.96 3.05
N ALA A 124 8.89 -22.25 3.96
CA ALA A 124 8.97 -21.79 5.35
C ALA A 124 10.25 -22.26 6.06
N ARG A 125 10.70 -23.50 5.80
CA ARG A 125 11.97 -24.02 6.34
C ARG A 125 13.17 -23.26 5.77
N ALA A 126 13.23 -23.05 4.46
CA ALA A 126 14.30 -22.30 3.82
C ALA A 126 14.36 -20.86 4.36
N GLU A 127 13.22 -20.18 4.49
CA GLU A 127 13.13 -18.83 5.06
C GLU A 127 13.61 -18.79 6.52
N ALA A 128 13.15 -19.71 7.37
CA ALA A 128 13.54 -19.78 8.77
C ALA A 128 15.05 -19.97 8.92
N LEU A 129 15.61 -20.97 8.23
CA LEU A 129 17.05 -21.28 8.30
C LEU A 129 17.89 -20.11 7.79
N THR A 130 17.52 -19.50 6.66
CA THR A 130 18.20 -18.31 6.11
C THR A 130 18.17 -17.14 7.08
N GLY A 131 17.01 -16.89 7.70
CA GLY A 131 16.83 -15.79 8.64
C GLY A 131 17.66 -15.93 9.92
N LEU A 132 17.84 -17.15 10.41
CA LEU A 132 18.60 -17.44 11.63
C LEU A 132 20.12 -17.30 11.47
N VAL A 133 20.67 -17.49 10.25
CA VAL A 133 22.13 -17.46 9.97
C VAL A 133 22.84 -16.24 10.55
N ARG A 134 22.19 -15.08 10.55
CA ARG A 134 22.81 -13.83 11.03
C ARG A 134 23.04 -13.81 12.55
N TYR A 135 22.25 -14.57 13.31
CA TYR A 135 22.29 -14.63 14.76
C TYR A 135 23.08 -15.83 15.30
N LEU A 136 23.21 -16.90 14.51
CA LEU A 136 23.88 -18.13 14.92
C LEU A 136 25.39 -17.97 15.17
N PRO A 137 26.00 -18.74 16.08
CA PRO A 137 27.43 -18.81 16.24
C PRO A 137 28.11 -19.44 15.01
N ARG A 138 29.39 -19.14 14.80
CA ARG A 138 30.14 -19.55 13.60
C ARG A 138 30.06 -21.05 13.31
N SER A 139 30.07 -21.88 14.35
CA SER A 139 29.97 -23.34 14.26
C SER A 139 28.66 -23.83 13.62
N LEU A 140 27.55 -23.11 13.82
CA LEU A 140 26.22 -23.51 13.35
C LEU A 140 25.78 -22.83 12.05
N LYS A 141 26.51 -21.80 11.58
CA LYS A 141 26.14 -21.05 10.36
C LYS A 141 26.19 -21.90 9.11
N GLU A 142 27.24 -22.71 8.95
CA GLU A 142 27.41 -23.55 7.76
C GLU A 142 26.33 -24.62 7.70
N GLU A 143 26.00 -25.24 8.83
CA GLU A 143 24.92 -26.21 8.94
C GLU A 143 23.55 -25.59 8.60
N ALA A 144 23.27 -24.38 9.11
CA ALA A 144 22.03 -23.67 8.81
C ALA A 144 21.93 -23.29 7.33
N LEU A 145 23.03 -22.85 6.71
CA LEU A 145 23.10 -22.52 5.29
C LEU A 145 22.90 -23.75 4.40
N GLN A 146 23.53 -24.89 4.74
CA GLN A 146 23.34 -26.14 4.00
C GLN A 146 21.90 -26.65 4.13
N GLY A 147 21.33 -26.57 5.33
CA GLY A 147 19.93 -26.90 5.57
C GLY A 147 18.97 -26.02 4.76
N ALA A 148 19.24 -24.71 4.70
CA ALA A 148 18.45 -23.77 3.93
C ALA A 148 18.54 -24.05 2.43
N LEU A 149 19.73 -24.35 1.92
CA LEU A 149 19.95 -24.75 0.52
C LEU A 149 19.21 -26.05 0.18
N THR A 150 19.29 -27.05 1.05
CA THR A 150 18.60 -28.33 0.87
C THR A 150 17.08 -28.14 0.84
N ALA A 151 16.54 -27.32 1.75
CA ALA A 151 15.12 -27.01 1.78
C ALA A 151 14.68 -26.25 0.53
N ALA A 152 15.41 -25.20 0.17
CA ALA A 152 15.14 -24.40 -1.03
C ALA A 152 15.11 -25.27 -2.29
N SER A 153 16.09 -26.17 -2.48
CA SER A 153 16.17 -27.08 -3.63
C SER A 153 14.98 -28.04 -3.75
N LYS A 154 14.27 -28.34 -2.66
CA LYS A 154 13.10 -29.23 -2.61
C LYS A 154 11.75 -28.53 -2.80
N ILE A 155 11.71 -27.20 -2.83
CA ILE A 155 10.46 -26.44 -3.02
C ILE A 155 9.80 -26.84 -4.34
N GLU A 156 8.58 -27.36 -4.33
CA GLU A 156 7.91 -27.88 -5.52
C GLU A 156 7.75 -26.84 -6.63
N LYS A 157 7.25 -25.65 -6.28
CA LYS A 157 7.01 -24.55 -7.24
C LYS A 157 8.34 -23.96 -7.72
N GLU A 158 8.62 -24.06 -9.02
CA GLU A 158 9.90 -23.67 -9.63
C GLU A 158 10.24 -22.19 -9.39
N TYR A 159 9.27 -21.29 -9.56
CA TYR A 159 9.50 -19.85 -9.33
C TYR A 159 9.86 -19.55 -7.87
N VAL A 160 9.18 -20.20 -6.92
CA VAL A 160 9.45 -20.03 -5.48
C VAL A 160 10.83 -20.61 -5.14
N ARG A 161 11.17 -21.78 -5.69
CA ARG A 161 12.50 -22.40 -5.59
C ARG A 161 13.60 -21.46 -6.05
N ILE A 162 13.46 -20.85 -7.23
CA ILE A 162 14.45 -19.91 -7.78
C ILE A 162 14.60 -18.71 -6.85
N ARG A 163 13.49 -18.11 -6.42
CA ARG A 163 13.52 -16.95 -5.51
C ARG A 163 14.26 -17.28 -4.20
N ALA A 164 13.98 -18.44 -3.60
CA ALA A 164 14.65 -18.89 -2.39
C ALA A 164 16.16 -19.11 -2.60
N LEU A 165 16.55 -19.79 -3.68
CA LEU A 165 17.96 -20.04 -4.03
C LEU A 165 18.72 -18.74 -4.32
N VAL A 166 18.14 -17.81 -5.08
CA VAL A 166 18.72 -16.48 -5.36
C VAL A 166 18.88 -15.66 -4.08
N GLY A 167 17.89 -15.70 -3.18
CA GLY A 167 17.97 -15.05 -1.88
C GLY A 167 19.15 -15.57 -1.05
N LEU A 168 19.37 -16.89 -1.07
CA LEU A 168 20.47 -17.55 -0.38
C LEU A 168 21.86 -17.19 -0.93
N MET A 169 22.01 -16.97 -2.24
CA MET A 169 23.31 -16.67 -2.88
C MET A 169 24.05 -15.48 -2.27
N ARG A 170 23.33 -14.53 -1.67
CA ARG A 170 23.93 -13.35 -1.00
C ARG A 170 24.65 -13.74 0.30
N CYS A 171 24.25 -14.83 0.93
CA CYS A 171 24.70 -15.26 2.25
C CYS A 171 25.59 -16.52 2.21
N LEU A 172 25.60 -17.26 1.10
CA LEU A 172 26.34 -18.53 0.98
C LEU A 172 27.87 -18.32 0.82
N PRO A 173 28.71 -19.24 1.33
CA PRO A 173 30.12 -19.33 0.97
C PRO A 173 30.28 -19.78 -0.50
N ARG A 174 31.46 -19.53 -1.10
CA ARG A 174 31.70 -19.82 -2.53
C ARG A 174 31.36 -21.26 -2.93
N SER A 175 31.67 -22.24 -2.10
CA SER A 175 31.38 -23.67 -2.31
C SER A 175 29.89 -23.95 -2.54
N LEU A 176 29.02 -23.35 -1.74
CA LEU A 176 27.57 -23.58 -1.80
C LEU A 176 26.84 -22.69 -2.82
N LYS A 177 27.47 -21.58 -3.24
CA LYS A 177 26.89 -20.70 -4.26
C LYS A 177 26.74 -21.41 -5.61
N GLU A 178 27.71 -22.24 -5.98
CA GLU A 178 27.67 -22.99 -7.25
C GLU A 178 26.52 -24.02 -7.24
N GLU A 179 26.34 -24.74 -6.13
CA GLU A 179 25.22 -25.67 -5.95
C GLU A 179 23.87 -24.94 -6.02
N ALA A 180 23.72 -23.81 -5.33
CA ALA A 180 22.51 -23.00 -5.37
C ALA A 180 22.21 -22.46 -6.77
N LEU A 181 23.25 -22.07 -7.52
CA LEU A 181 23.14 -21.58 -8.89
C LEU A 181 22.70 -22.68 -9.84
N GLN A 182 23.30 -23.86 -9.75
CA GLN A 182 22.91 -24.99 -10.57
C GLN A 182 21.47 -25.44 -10.27
N GLY A 183 21.07 -25.45 -9.00
CA GLY A 183 19.70 -25.71 -8.58
C GLY A 183 18.70 -24.71 -9.16
N ALA A 184 19.06 -23.43 -9.18
CA ALA A 184 18.21 -22.36 -9.70
C ALA A 184 18.12 -22.39 -11.23
N LEU A 185 19.22 -22.65 -11.95
CA LEU A 185 19.22 -22.85 -13.41
C LEU A 185 18.36 -24.07 -13.80
N THR A 186 18.48 -25.17 -13.07
CA THR A 186 17.67 -26.38 -13.29
C THR A 186 16.18 -26.09 -13.10
N ALA A 187 15.84 -25.32 -12.07
CA ALA A 187 14.47 -24.90 -11.81
C ALA A 187 13.94 -23.97 -12.90
N ALA A 188 14.76 -23.02 -13.37
CA ALA A 188 14.40 -22.12 -14.47
C ALA A 188 14.06 -22.91 -15.74
N GLY A 189 14.84 -23.95 -16.07
CA GLY A 189 14.58 -24.83 -17.21
C GLY A 189 13.26 -25.60 -17.14
N LYS A 190 12.70 -25.81 -15.93
CA LYS A 190 11.41 -26.49 -15.73
C LYS A 190 10.19 -25.57 -15.81
N ILE A 191 10.40 -24.24 -15.82
CA ILE A 191 9.30 -23.28 -15.93
C ILE A 191 8.65 -23.38 -17.31
N LYS A 192 7.35 -23.71 -17.33
CA LYS A 192 6.54 -23.78 -18.55
C LYS A 192 6.24 -22.41 -19.16
N SER A 193 6.02 -21.40 -18.32
CA SER A 193 5.79 -20.02 -18.79
C SER A 193 7.09 -19.43 -19.32
N ASP A 194 7.14 -19.13 -20.62
CA ASP A 194 8.33 -18.56 -21.25
C ASP A 194 8.71 -17.20 -20.63
N TYR A 195 7.72 -16.40 -20.21
CA TYR A 195 7.94 -15.16 -19.48
C TYR A 195 8.63 -15.38 -18.14
N ALA A 196 8.05 -16.22 -17.28
CA ALA A 196 8.63 -16.50 -15.96
C ALA A 196 9.99 -17.21 -16.06
N ARG A 197 10.20 -17.99 -17.12
CA ARG A 197 11.50 -18.60 -17.43
C ARG A 197 12.54 -17.55 -17.80
N ALA A 198 12.20 -16.61 -18.70
CA ALA A 198 13.09 -15.52 -19.06
C ALA A 198 13.43 -14.62 -17.86
N GLU A 199 12.43 -14.24 -17.05
CA GLU A 199 12.63 -13.43 -15.84
C GLU A 199 13.54 -14.14 -14.82
N ALA A 200 13.33 -15.45 -14.60
CA ALA A 200 14.17 -16.24 -13.72
C ALA A 200 15.64 -16.29 -14.19
N LEU A 201 15.87 -16.48 -15.49
CA LEU A 201 17.23 -16.50 -16.06
C LEU A 201 17.92 -15.13 -15.96
N VAL A 202 17.19 -14.03 -16.17
CA VAL A 202 17.69 -12.66 -15.94
C VAL A 202 18.13 -12.49 -14.48
N GLY A 203 17.31 -12.92 -13.53
CA GLY A 203 17.61 -12.84 -12.09
C GLY A 203 18.87 -13.62 -11.68
N LEU A 204 19.23 -14.66 -12.43
CA LEU A 204 20.44 -15.47 -12.20
C LEU A 204 21.70 -14.87 -12.84
N ALA A 205 21.57 -13.97 -13.82
CA ALA A 205 22.69 -13.39 -14.56
C ALA A 205 23.80 -12.76 -13.68
N PRO A 206 23.51 -12.08 -12.56
CA PRO A 206 24.54 -11.51 -11.69
C PRO A 206 25.45 -12.53 -11.00
N TYR A 207 25.04 -13.81 -10.91
CA TYR A 207 25.73 -14.84 -10.14
C TYR A 207 26.56 -15.81 -11.01
N LEU A 208 26.48 -15.67 -12.34
CA LEU A 208 27.20 -16.51 -13.29
C LEU A 208 28.65 -16.05 -13.51
N SER A 209 29.53 -17.00 -13.82
CA SER A 209 30.88 -16.72 -14.35
C SER A 209 30.79 -15.93 -15.66
N LYS A 210 31.85 -15.24 -16.10
CA LYS A 210 31.81 -14.45 -17.35
C LYS A 210 31.40 -15.29 -18.57
N SER A 211 31.96 -16.49 -18.73
CA SER A 211 31.63 -17.39 -19.84
C SER A 211 30.22 -17.97 -19.73
N SER A 212 29.84 -18.51 -18.57
CA SER A 212 28.50 -19.07 -18.35
C SER A 212 27.41 -18.00 -18.40
N ARG A 213 27.75 -16.73 -18.11
CA ARG A 213 26.85 -15.59 -18.23
C ARG A 213 26.49 -15.31 -19.69
N GLU A 214 27.46 -15.36 -20.61
CA GLU A 214 27.18 -15.15 -22.04
C GLU A 214 26.26 -16.24 -22.59
N GLU A 215 26.54 -17.51 -22.30
CA GLU A 215 25.70 -18.63 -22.70
C GLU A 215 24.28 -18.53 -22.12
N SER A 216 24.17 -18.26 -20.82
CA SER A 216 22.86 -18.13 -20.16
C SER A 216 22.06 -16.94 -20.67
N LEU A 217 22.72 -15.81 -20.98
CA LEU A 217 22.07 -14.66 -21.60
C LEU A 217 21.58 -14.96 -23.01
N GLN A 218 22.31 -15.76 -23.79
CA GLN A 218 21.86 -16.20 -25.10
C GLN A 218 20.63 -17.12 -25.00
N VAL A 219 20.63 -18.07 -24.06
CA VAL A 219 19.47 -18.93 -23.78
C VAL A 219 18.28 -18.08 -23.33
N ALA A 220 18.47 -17.16 -22.41
CA ALA A 220 17.42 -16.27 -21.93
C ALA A 220 16.85 -15.40 -23.05
N LEU A 221 17.71 -14.89 -23.95
CA LEU A 221 17.30 -14.11 -25.11
C LEU A 221 16.51 -14.94 -26.12
N ALA A 222 16.93 -16.18 -26.38
CA ALA A 222 16.19 -17.10 -27.25
C ALA A 222 14.80 -17.42 -26.67
N VAL A 223 14.72 -17.68 -25.36
CA VAL A 223 13.45 -17.88 -24.65
C VAL A 223 12.58 -16.63 -24.73
N ALA A 224 13.13 -15.45 -24.46
CA ALA A 224 12.40 -14.19 -24.51
C ALA A 224 11.81 -13.92 -25.91
N ARG A 225 12.58 -14.18 -26.97
CA ARG A 225 12.12 -14.05 -28.36
C ARG A 225 11.01 -15.04 -28.73
N GLY A 226 10.97 -16.20 -28.09
CA GLY A 226 9.95 -17.23 -28.32
C GLY A 226 8.64 -17.03 -27.56
N ILE A 227 8.54 -16.04 -26.66
CA ILE A 227 7.30 -15.73 -25.94
C ILE A 227 6.23 -15.30 -26.95
N GLU A 228 5.07 -15.97 -26.97
CA GLU A 228 3.95 -15.64 -27.85
C GLU A 228 3.30 -14.29 -27.49
N ASP A 229 2.99 -14.06 -26.21
CA ASP A 229 2.40 -12.82 -25.71
C ASP A 229 3.34 -11.61 -25.89
N GLU A 230 2.90 -10.61 -26.64
CA GLU A 230 3.70 -9.43 -26.98
C GLU A 230 4.16 -8.63 -25.75
N ASP A 231 3.29 -8.40 -24.75
CA ASP A 231 3.65 -7.61 -23.56
C ASP A 231 4.71 -8.33 -22.73
N ALA A 232 4.52 -9.62 -22.50
CA ALA A 232 5.47 -10.47 -21.81
C ALA A 232 6.82 -10.55 -22.55
N ARG A 233 6.80 -10.66 -23.88
CA ARG A 233 8.00 -10.62 -24.73
C ARG A 233 8.75 -9.31 -24.54
N VAL A 234 8.06 -8.16 -24.62
CA VAL A 234 8.68 -6.84 -24.41
C VAL A 234 9.31 -6.73 -23.02
N ARG A 235 8.59 -7.13 -21.96
CA ARG A 235 9.12 -7.08 -20.58
C ARG A 235 10.36 -7.95 -20.41
N ALA A 236 10.37 -9.16 -20.98
CA ALA A 236 11.52 -10.04 -20.92
C ALA A 236 12.75 -9.44 -21.63
N LEU A 237 12.56 -8.87 -22.82
CA LEU A 237 13.63 -8.20 -23.57
C LEU A 237 14.18 -6.95 -22.86
N ILE A 238 13.30 -6.12 -22.27
CA ILE A 238 13.69 -4.98 -21.44
C ILE A 238 14.49 -5.43 -20.22
N GLY A 239 14.07 -6.50 -19.54
CA GLY A 239 14.79 -7.06 -18.39
C GLY A 239 16.18 -7.58 -18.74
N LEU A 240 16.37 -8.13 -19.95
CA LEU A 240 17.66 -8.60 -20.44
C LEU A 240 18.61 -7.46 -20.86
N ALA A 241 18.07 -6.35 -21.39
CA ALA A 241 18.85 -5.28 -22.00
C ALA A 241 19.99 -4.70 -21.13
N PRO A 242 19.85 -4.48 -19.81
CA PRO A 242 20.94 -4.01 -18.94
C PRO A 242 22.14 -4.96 -18.84
N HIS A 243 21.95 -6.25 -19.15
CA HIS A 243 22.98 -7.27 -19.00
C HIS A 243 23.73 -7.58 -20.29
N LEU A 244 23.34 -6.97 -21.42
CA LEU A 244 23.89 -7.23 -22.75
C LEU A 244 24.99 -6.24 -23.14
N PRO A 245 25.98 -6.65 -23.97
CA PRO A 245 26.91 -5.74 -24.62
C PRO A 245 26.18 -4.69 -25.47
N LYS A 246 26.75 -3.46 -25.56
CA LYS A 246 26.15 -2.31 -26.29
C LYS A 246 25.51 -2.66 -27.65
N PRO A 247 26.20 -3.31 -28.60
CA PRO A 247 25.61 -3.58 -29.92
C PRO A 247 24.41 -4.54 -29.86
N LEU A 248 24.44 -5.54 -28.96
CA LEU A 248 23.32 -6.46 -28.77
C LEU A 248 22.16 -5.80 -28.03
N LYS A 249 22.46 -4.93 -27.07
CA LYS A 249 21.46 -4.17 -26.31
C LYS A 249 20.59 -3.33 -27.25
N GLU A 250 21.19 -2.59 -28.18
CA GLU A 250 20.44 -1.75 -29.13
C GLU A 250 19.50 -2.58 -30.02
N LYS A 251 19.99 -3.71 -30.54
CA LYS A 251 19.17 -4.63 -31.34
C LYS A 251 18.00 -5.20 -30.54
N VAL A 252 18.23 -5.63 -29.30
CA VAL A 252 17.18 -6.17 -28.42
C VAL A 252 16.12 -5.12 -28.07
N LEU A 253 16.53 -3.87 -27.88
CA LEU A 253 15.60 -2.76 -27.63
C LEU A 253 14.75 -2.42 -28.87
N GLN A 254 15.31 -2.56 -30.08
CA GLN A 254 14.53 -2.43 -31.33
C GLN A 254 13.54 -3.58 -31.50
N GLU A 255 13.93 -4.82 -31.18
CA GLU A 255 13.03 -5.98 -31.18
C GLU A 255 11.88 -5.78 -30.17
N ALA A 256 12.18 -5.25 -28.98
CA ALA A 256 11.17 -4.89 -27.99
C ALA A 256 10.23 -3.78 -28.50
N MET A 257 10.74 -2.77 -29.21
CA MET A 257 9.90 -1.74 -29.84
C MET A 257 8.94 -2.35 -30.86
N ALA A 258 9.43 -3.24 -31.74
CA ALA A 258 8.59 -3.90 -32.73
C ALA A 258 7.48 -4.72 -32.08
N ALA A 259 7.81 -5.52 -31.06
CA ALA A 259 6.82 -6.30 -30.32
C ALA A 259 5.78 -5.41 -29.59
N ALA A 260 6.21 -4.27 -29.03
CA ALA A 260 5.31 -3.36 -28.33
C ALA A 260 4.27 -2.71 -29.26
N VAL A 261 4.59 -2.49 -30.53
CA VAL A 261 3.66 -1.92 -31.52
C VAL A 261 2.54 -2.90 -31.88
N GLU A 262 2.84 -4.20 -31.91
CA GLU A 262 1.91 -5.28 -32.28
C GLU A 262 0.89 -5.62 -31.16
N ILE A 263 1.07 -5.07 -29.95
CA ILE A 263 0.12 -5.26 -28.85
C ILE A 263 -1.28 -4.77 -29.27
N GLN A 264 -2.25 -5.67 -29.22
CA GLN A 264 -3.62 -5.43 -29.70
C GLN A 264 -4.39 -4.46 -28.80
N TRP A 265 -4.27 -4.61 -27.48
CA TRP A 265 -4.98 -3.79 -26.50
C TRP A 265 -4.32 -2.42 -26.32
N GLU A 266 -5.05 -1.35 -26.60
CA GLU A 266 -4.52 0.02 -26.60
C GLU A 266 -3.93 0.46 -25.26
N ASP A 267 -4.55 0.05 -24.15
CA ASP A 267 -4.12 0.38 -22.79
C ASP A 267 -2.80 -0.31 -22.43
N ILE A 268 -2.68 -1.60 -22.75
CA ILE A 268 -1.44 -2.37 -22.57
C ILE A 268 -0.37 -1.78 -23.48
N ARG A 269 -0.67 -1.53 -24.76
CA ARG A 269 0.28 -0.95 -25.72
C ARG A 269 0.81 0.41 -25.26
N ALA A 270 -0.07 1.32 -24.82
CA ALA A 270 0.33 2.63 -24.32
C ALA A 270 1.28 2.51 -23.12
N ARG A 271 0.92 1.66 -22.14
CA ARG A 271 1.73 1.41 -20.95
C ARG A 271 3.09 0.81 -21.28
N THR A 272 3.12 -0.18 -22.17
CA THR A 272 4.33 -0.93 -22.52
C THR A 272 5.30 -0.07 -23.32
N LEU A 273 4.80 0.73 -24.26
CA LEU A 273 5.62 1.73 -24.98
C LEU A 273 6.16 2.82 -24.06
N ALA A 274 5.37 3.30 -23.10
CA ALA A 274 5.81 4.26 -22.09
C ALA A 274 6.95 3.70 -21.22
N GLY A 275 6.81 2.45 -20.76
CA GLY A 275 7.85 1.78 -19.98
C GLY A 275 9.13 1.54 -20.80
N LEU A 276 8.99 1.12 -22.05
CA LEU A 276 10.12 0.91 -22.96
C LEU A 276 10.89 2.22 -23.22
N ALA A 277 10.19 3.36 -23.34
CA ALA A 277 10.81 4.67 -23.59
C ALA A 277 11.90 5.05 -22.57
N LEU A 278 11.79 4.58 -21.32
CA LEU A 278 12.78 4.84 -20.25
C LEU A 278 14.12 4.13 -20.47
N HIS A 279 14.15 3.11 -21.33
CA HIS A 279 15.33 2.28 -21.59
C HIS A 279 15.95 2.54 -22.96
N LEU A 280 15.34 3.41 -23.78
CA LEU A 280 15.73 3.66 -25.16
C LEU A 280 16.70 4.85 -25.31
N PRO A 281 17.60 4.81 -26.33
CA PRO A 281 18.30 6.00 -26.80
C PRO A 281 17.34 7.11 -27.25
N GLU A 282 17.80 8.35 -27.23
CA GLU A 282 16.99 9.57 -27.44
C GLU A 282 16.06 9.49 -28.67
N LEU A 283 16.60 9.14 -29.84
CA LEU A 283 15.82 9.04 -31.08
C LEU A 283 14.70 7.99 -31.02
N LEU A 284 14.98 6.82 -30.44
CA LEU A 284 13.97 5.75 -30.30
C LEU A 284 12.99 6.04 -29.16
N ARG A 285 13.43 6.76 -28.13
CA ARG A 285 12.60 7.18 -27.00
C ARG A 285 11.49 8.11 -27.45
N GLU A 286 11.78 9.09 -28.29
CA GLU A 286 10.75 10.02 -28.80
C GLU A 286 9.68 9.28 -29.61
N GLU A 287 10.09 8.38 -30.51
CA GLU A 287 9.15 7.56 -31.28
C GLU A 287 8.31 6.64 -30.38
N ALA A 288 8.90 6.07 -29.33
CA ALA A 288 8.19 5.27 -28.34
C ALA A 288 7.06 6.07 -27.67
N LEU A 289 7.38 7.28 -27.20
CA LEU A 289 6.45 8.18 -26.52
C LEU A 289 5.35 8.65 -27.47
N ARG A 290 5.69 8.95 -28.72
CA ARG A 290 4.72 9.33 -29.75
C ARG A 290 3.70 8.22 -29.99
N ARG A 291 4.16 6.97 -30.10
CA ARG A 291 3.29 5.79 -30.26
C ARG A 291 2.49 5.50 -29.00
N ALA A 292 3.08 5.67 -27.82
CA ALA A 292 2.40 5.50 -26.54
C ALA A 292 1.24 6.49 -26.39
N LEU A 293 1.46 7.76 -26.72
CA LEU A 293 0.41 8.79 -26.72
C LEU A 293 -0.67 8.49 -27.77
N ALA A 294 -0.30 8.04 -28.97
CA ALA A 294 -1.26 7.65 -30.00
C ALA A 294 -2.12 6.45 -29.56
N ALA A 295 -1.53 5.48 -28.85
CA ALA A 295 -2.26 4.37 -28.26
C ALA A 295 -3.20 4.83 -27.14
N ALA A 296 -2.71 5.69 -26.22
CA ALA A 296 -3.51 6.24 -25.13
C ALA A 296 -4.77 6.96 -25.63
N ARG A 297 -4.64 7.76 -26.71
CA ARG A 297 -5.77 8.46 -27.35
C ARG A 297 -6.84 7.53 -27.92
N LYS A 298 -6.48 6.31 -28.31
CA LYS A 298 -7.41 5.32 -28.90
C LYS A 298 -8.12 4.47 -27.84
N ILE A 299 -7.76 4.59 -26.56
CA ILE A 299 -8.41 3.86 -25.47
C ILE A 299 -9.88 4.29 -25.40
N LYS A 300 -10.77 3.29 -25.48
CA LYS A 300 -12.23 3.49 -25.47
C LYS A 300 -12.77 3.86 -24.10
N ASP A 301 -12.26 3.19 -23.06
CA ASP A 301 -12.62 3.45 -21.67
C ASP A 301 -11.99 4.77 -21.21
N GLU A 302 -12.83 5.72 -20.79
CA GLU A 302 -12.42 7.09 -20.54
C GLU A 302 -11.58 7.25 -19.27
N ASP A 303 -11.86 6.45 -18.24
CA ASP A 303 -11.06 6.40 -17.01
C ASP A 303 -9.67 5.83 -17.28
N ILE A 304 -9.60 4.74 -18.05
CA ILE A 304 -8.32 4.15 -18.45
C ILE A 304 -7.55 5.12 -19.35
N ARG A 305 -8.23 5.84 -20.26
CA ARG A 305 -7.63 6.88 -21.10
C ARG A 305 -7.05 8.01 -20.26
N ALA A 306 -7.79 8.54 -19.29
CA ALA A 306 -7.33 9.57 -18.36
C ALA A 306 -6.05 9.13 -17.63
N ARG A 307 -6.09 7.96 -16.99
CA ARG A 307 -4.94 7.39 -16.27
C ARG A 307 -3.73 7.16 -17.20
N ALA A 308 -3.95 6.74 -18.43
CA ALA A 308 -2.88 6.55 -19.41
C ALA A 308 -2.20 7.89 -19.77
N LEU A 309 -2.98 8.95 -20.01
CA LEU A 309 -2.45 10.28 -20.30
C LEU A 309 -1.63 10.84 -19.12
N VAL A 310 -2.16 10.73 -17.90
CA VAL A 310 -1.45 11.18 -16.68
C VAL A 310 -0.13 10.43 -16.50
N ARG A 311 -0.11 9.12 -16.72
CA ARG A 311 1.12 8.31 -16.61
C ARG A 311 2.18 8.66 -17.66
N LEU A 312 1.77 9.12 -18.83
CA LEU A 312 2.69 9.55 -19.89
C LEU A 312 3.30 10.93 -19.59
N ALA A 313 2.54 11.81 -18.94
CA ALA A 313 2.89 13.22 -18.74
C ALA A 313 4.33 13.50 -18.27
N PRO A 314 4.89 12.79 -17.26
CA PRO A 314 6.25 13.06 -16.78
C PRO A 314 7.36 12.79 -17.80
N HIS A 315 7.04 12.11 -18.90
CA HIS A 315 8.00 11.64 -19.88
C HIS A 315 7.84 12.30 -21.25
N LEU A 316 6.74 13.02 -21.48
CA LEU A 316 6.45 13.65 -22.76
C LEU A 316 7.22 14.98 -22.92
N PRO A 317 7.79 15.26 -24.10
CA PRO A 317 8.26 16.60 -24.43
C PRO A 317 7.08 17.56 -24.61
N GLU A 318 7.36 18.86 -24.56
CA GLU A 318 6.36 19.95 -24.56
C GLU A 318 5.34 19.84 -25.71
N GLU A 319 5.79 19.59 -26.94
CA GLU A 319 4.89 19.42 -28.10
C GLU A 319 3.92 18.23 -27.97
N MET A 320 4.31 17.19 -27.23
CA MET A 320 3.46 16.02 -26.98
C MET A 320 2.55 16.22 -25.77
N LEU A 321 2.97 17.02 -24.78
CA LEU A 321 2.12 17.42 -23.66
C LEU A 321 0.92 18.23 -24.13
N GLU A 322 1.10 19.12 -25.11
CA GLU A 322 -0.04 19.85 -25.70
C GLU A 322 -1.05 18.91 -26.36
N LYS A 323 -0.56 17.89 -27.09
CA LYS A 323 -1.43 16.87 -27.70
C LYS A 323 -2.14 16.01 -26.67
N ALA A 324 -1.47 15.70 -25.55
CA ALA A 324 -2.08 15.00 -24.42
C ALA A 324 -3.15 15.86 -23.74
N LEU A 325 -2.91 17.17 -23.61
CA LEU A 325 -3.88 18.13 -23.08
C LEU A 325 -5.13 18.20 -23.96
N VAL A 326 -4.98 18.25 -25.29
CA VAL A 326 -6.13 18.19 -26.22
C VAL A 326 -6.92 16.90 -26.03
N ALA A 327 -6.24 15.75 -25.94
CA ALA A 327 -6.90 14.46 -25.73
C ALA A 327 -7.64 14.37 -24.38
N ALA A 328 -7.10 14.99 -23.32
CA ALA A 328 -7.76 15.06 -22.02
C ALA A 328 -9.05 15.90 -22.08
N LYS A 329 -9.08 16.99 -22.86
CA LYS A 329 -10.28 17.82 -23.05
C LYS A 329 -11.39 17.09 -23.81
N GLU A 330 -11.04 16.14 -24.67
CA GLU A 330 -11.99 15.34 -25.45
C GLU A 330 -12.68 14.25 -24.61
N ILE A 331 -12.24 14.02 -23.36
CA ILE A 331 -12.89 13.09 -22.42
C ILE A 331 -14.27 13.61 -22.03
N LYS A 332 -15.30 12.78 -22.16
CA LYS A 332 -16.70 13.18 -21.91
C LYS A 332 -17.05 13.08 -20.43
N ASP A 333 -16.66 11.97 -19.80
CA ASP A 333 -16.82 11.77 -18.36
C ASP A 333 -16.10 12.86 -17.57
N GLU A 334 -16.84 13.56 -16.71
CA GLU A 334 -16.35 14.74 -16.02
C GLU A 334 -15.29 14.42 -14.96
N ASP A 335 -15.38 13.25 -14.31
CA ASP A 335 -14.40 12.80 -13.30
C ASP A 335 -13.07 12.45 -14.00
N ALA A 336 -13.13 11.61 -15.04
CA ALA A 336 -11.97 11.23 -15.84
C ALA A 336 -11.31 12.45 -16.52
N ARG A 337 -12.11 13.41 -17.00
CA ARG A 337 -11.60 14.67 -17.59
C ARG A 337 -10.88 15.50 -16.53
N ALA A 338 -11.46 15.67 -15.35
CA ALA A 338 -10.83 16.43 -14.27
C ALA A 338 -9.52 15.77 -13.79
N GLU A 339 -9.50 14.44 -13.63
CA GLU A 339 -8.29 13.68 -13.27
C GLU A 339 -7.18 13.87 -14.32
N ALA A 340 -7.51 13.71 -15.60
CA ALA A 340 -6.56 13.84 -16.69
C ALA A 340 -5.94 15.24 -16.76
N LEU A 341 -6.77 16.29 -16.71
CA LEU A 341 -6.32 17.68 -16.77
C LEU A 341 -5.46 18.07 -15.58
N THR A 342 -5.83 17.60 -14.37
CA THR A 342 -5.05 17.84 -13.15
C THR A 342 -3.68 17.19 -13.24
N GLY A 343 -3.62 15.91 -13.60
CA GLY A 343 -2.36 15.18 -13.67
C GLY A 343 -1.43 15.73 -14.77
N LEU A 344 -1.98 16.18 -15.90
CA LEU A 344 -1.19 16.82 -16.96
C LEU A 344 -0.67 18.20 -16.54
N ALA A 345 -1.46 18.99 -15.80
CA ALA A 345 -1.08 20.33 -15.38
C ALA A 345 0.24 20.38 -14.60
N LEU A 346 0.57 19.34 -13.83
CA LEU A 346 1.81 19.24 -13.05
C LEU A 346 3.08 19.20 -13.92
N HIS A 347 2.94 18.89 -15.21
CA HIS A 347 4.06 18.75 -16.15
C HIS A 347 4.04 19.81 -17.25
N LEU A 348 3.05 20.70 -17.25
CA LEU A 348 2.92 21.74 -18.27
C LEU A 348 3.71 23.01 -17.91
N PRO A 349 4.17 23.78 -18.92
CA PRO A 349 4.67 25.15 -18.72
C PRO A 349 3.62 26.03 -18.02
N GLU A 350 4.07 27.02 -17.25
CA GLU A 350 3.21 27.79 -16.32
C GLU A 350 1.96 28.38 -16.99
N MET A 351 2.09 28.91 -18.22
CA MET A 351 0.96 29.46 -18.97
C MET A 351 -0.11 28.40 -19.31
N LEU A 352 0.31 27.19 -19.71
CA LEU A 352 -0.60 26.10 -20.06
C LEU A 352 -1.14 25.39 -18.82
N LYS A 353 -0.32 25.30 -17.76
CA LYS A 353 -0.70 24.74 -16.46
C LYS A 353 -1.87 25.48 -15.85
N GLU A 354 -1.84 26.82 -15.81
CA GLU A 354 -2.93 27.60 -15.23
C GLU A 354 -4.25 27.40 -16.00
N ARG A 355 -4.18 27.32 -17.33
CA ARG A 355 -5.34 27.02 -18.18
C ARG A 355 -5.86 25.60 -17.94
N ALA A 356 -4.99 24.61 -17.89
CA ALA A 356 -5.37 23.22 -17.63
C ALA A 356 -6.06 23.05 -16.27
N LEU A 357 -5.57 23.74 -15.22
CA LEU A 357 -6.16 23.71 -13.89
C LEU A 357 -7.53 24.39 -13.82
N ARG A 358 -7.72 25.51 -14.53
CA ARG A 358 -9.04 26.15 -14.66
C ARG A 358 -10.06 25.21 -15.32
N GLU A 359 -9.64 24.53 -16.38
CA GLU A 359 -10.49 23.57 -17.09
C GLU A 359 -10.76 22.31 -16.24
N ALA A 360 -9.77 21.84 -15.46
CA ALA A 360 -9.94 20.74 -14.51
C ALA A 360 -10.96 21.08 -13.42
N MET A 361 -10.89 22.31 -12.88
CA MET A 361 -11.86 22.80 -11.90
C MET A 361 -13.27 22.92 -12.49
N ALA A 362 -13.40 23.40 -13.74
CA ALA A 362 -14.68 23.47 -14.44
C ALA A 362 -15.28 22.07 -14.64
N ALA A 363 -14.48 21.10 -15.10
CA ALA A 363 -14.92 19.71 -15.23
C ALA A 363 -15.34 19.12 -13.87
N ALA A 364 -14.54 19.35 -12.82
CA ALA A 364 -14.86 18.89 -11.47
C ALA A 364 -16.19 19.46 -10.96
N SER A 365 -16.50 20.72 -11.31
CA SER A 365 -17.76 21.38 -10.92
C SER A 365 -19.00 20.75 -11.58
N GLU A 366 -18.85 20.17 -12.76
CA GLU A 366 -19.91 19.52 -13.55
C GLU A 366 -20.21 18.09 -13.09
N ILE A 367 -19.37 17.50 -12.23
CA ILE A 367 -19.56 16.15 -11.70
C ILE A 367 -20.89 16.06 -10.95
N LYS A 368 -21.76 15.13 -11.39
CA LYS A 368 -23.11 14.94 -10.84
C LYS A 368 -23.11 14.31 -9.45
N ASN A 369 -22.19 13.39 -9.17
CA ASN A 369 -22.09 12.75 -7.87
C ASN A 369 -21.41 13.70 -6.87
N GLU A 370 -22.12 14.07 -5.81
CA GLU A 370 -21.68 15.10 -4.86
C GLU A 370 -20.43 14.67 -4.08
N TYR A 371 -20.30 13.39 -3.74
CA TYR A 371 -19.11 12.85 -3.07
C TYR A 371 -17.88 12.90 -4.00
N THR A 372 -18.04 12.46 -5.24
CA THR A 372 -16.96 12.52 -6.25
C THR A 372 -16.57 13.97 -6.51
N ARG A 373 -17.54 14.87 -6.70
CA ARG A 373 -17.31 16.31 -6.90
C ARG A 373 -16.50 16.92 -5.76
N ALA A 374 -16.93 16.70 -4.51
CA ALA A 374 -16.22 17.21 -3.33
C ALA A 374 -14.78 16.68 -3.26
N ARG A 375 -14.59 15.37 -3.50
CA ARG A 375 -13.27 14.72 -3.47
C ARG A 375 -12.33 15.25 -4.55
N VAL A 376 -12.81 15.41 -5.79
CA VAL A 376 -11.99 15.91 -6.91
C VAL A 376 -11.62 17.37 -6.72
N LEU A 377 -12.56 18.21 -6.30
CA LEU A 377 -12.28 19.62 -5.98
C LEU A 377 -11.27 19.75 -4.83
N ALA A 378 -11.40 18.93 -3.77
CA ALA A 378 -10.42 18.89 -2.68
C ALA A 378 -9.02 18.51 -3.18
N GLY A 379 -8.93 17.51 -4.06
CA GLY A 379 -7.67 17.07 -4.67
C GLY A 379 -7.00 18.11 -5.57
N LEU A 380 -7.79 19.04 -6.14
CA LEU A 380 -7.28 20.13 -6.97
C LEU A 380 -6.63 21.27 -6.16
N VAL A 381 -7.08 21.51 -4.93
CA VAL A 381 -6.66 22.66 -4.10
C VAL A 381 -5.14 22.82 -3.98
N PRO A 382 -4.33 21.77 -3.74
CA PRO A 382 -2.87 21.90 -3.64
C PRO A 382 -2.19 22.41 -4.91
N HIS A 383 -2.85 22.29 -6.06
CA HIS A 383 -2.30 22.59 -7.37
C HIS A 383 -2.82 23.90 -7.96
N LEU A 384 -3.93 24.43 -7.42
CA LEU A 384 -4.57 25.63 -7.93
C LEU A 384 -3.78 26.91 -7.57
N PRO A 385 -3.78 27.91 -8.48
CA PRO A 385 -3.40 29.28 -8.15
C PRO A 385 -4.24 29.83 -6.98
N GLU A 386 -3.67 30.74 -6.20
CA GLU A 386 -4.29 31.26 -4.98
C GLU A 386 -5.71 31.82 -5.21
N LEU A 387 -5.90 32.51 -6.32
CA LEU A 387 -7.20 33.08 -6.74
C LEU A 387 -8.31 32.03 -6.94
N LEU A 388 -7.95 30.77 -7.20
CA LEU A 388 -8.90 29.68 -7.46
C LEU A 388 -9.09 28.76 -6.25
N LYS A 389 -8.15 28.71 -5.31
CA LYS A 389 -8.25 27.83 -4.11
C LYS A 389 -9.50 28.12 -3.30
N GLY A 390 -9.76 29.39 -2.97
CA GLY A 390 -10.94 29.77 -2.19
C GLY A 390 -12.25 29.42 -2.91
N LYS A 391 -12.30 29.51 -4.25
CA LYS A 391 -13.46 29.09 -5.04
C LYS A 391 -13.64 27.57 -5.00
N ALA A 392 -12.57 26.80 -5.17
CA ALA A 392 -12.62 25.34 -5.12
C ALA A 392 -13.03 24.81 -3.74
N LEU A 393 -12.52 25.40 -2.66
CA LEU A 393 -12.90 25.04 -1.29
C LEU A 393 -14.38 25.32 -1.01
N ARG A 394 -14.92 26.46 -1.48
CA ARG A 394 -16.35 26.77 -1.38
C ARG A 394 -17.22 25.73 -2.07
N GLU A 395 -16.90 25.40 -3.31
CA GLU A 395 -17.66 24.44 -4.11
C GLU A 395 -17.53 23.01 -3.54
N ALA A 396 -16.34 22.62 -3.08
CA ALA A 396 -16.12 21.33 -2.44
C ALA A 396 -16.91 21.20 -1.14
N MET A 397 -16.95 22.26 -0.33
CA MET A 397 -17.71 22.28 0.92
C MET A 397 -19.22 22.23 0.68
N ALA A 398 -19.71 22.98 -0.32
CA ALA A 398 -21.10 22.93 -0.73
C ALA A 398 -21.50 21.52 -1.20
N ALA A 399 -20.67 20.91 -2.07
CA ALA A 399 -20.89 19.54 -2.53
C ALA A 399 -20.87 18.53 -1.37
N ALA A 400 -19.90 18.62 -0.45
CA ALA A 400 -19.82 17.74 0.71
C ALA A 400 -21.07 17.87 1.60
N SER A 401 -21.58 19.09 1.77
CA SER A 401 -22.77 19.39 2.58
C SER A 401 -24.06 18.82 1.99
N GLU A 402 -24.12 18.57 0.68
CA GLU A 402 -25.27 17.98 -0.02
C GLU A 402 -25.31 16.43 0.05
N ILE A 403 -24.22 15.78 0.48
CA ILE A 403 -24.12 14.31 0.52
C ILE A 403 -25.13 13.72 1.51
N LYS A 404 -26.03 12.85 1.02
CA LYS A 404 -27.08 12.24 1.85
C LYS A 404 -26.53 11.21 2.85
N ASN A 405 -25.63 10.34 2.41
CA ASN A 405 -25.05 9.29 3.26
C ASN A 405 -24.07 9.90 4.29
N GLU A 406 -24.27 9.56 5.57
CA GLU A 406 -23.47 10.05 6.71
C GLU A 406 -21.99 9.71 6.57
N ASP A 407 -21.65 8.43 6.40
CA ASP A 407 -20.25 7.98 6.30
C ASP A 407 -19.49 8.59 5.12
N ALA A 408 -20.18 8.78 3.99
CA ALA A 408 -19.59 9.40 2.80
C ALA A 408 -19.36 10.90 3.02
N ARG A 409 -20.28 11.57 3.71
CA ARG A 409 -20.19 12.99 4.05
C ARG A 409 -19.06 13.27 5.03
N ALA A 410 -18.98 12.50 6.12
CA ALA A 410 -17.89 12.59 7.09
C ALA A 410 -16.52 12.38 6.43
N ARG A 411 -16.41 11.40 5.51
CA ARG A 411 -15.20 11.19 4.70
C ARG A 411 -14.86 12.36 3.79
N ALA A 412 -15.84 12.98 3.15
CA ALA A 412 -15.63 14.16 2.31
C ALA A 412 -15.13 15.36 3.13
N PHE A 413 -15.73 15.61 4.30
CA PHE A 413 -15.26 16.65 5.23
C PHE A 413 -13.84 16.38 5.73
N ALA A 414 -13.54 15.15 6.17
CA ALA A 414 -12.20 14.79 6.61
C ALA A 414 -11.13 15.04 5.54
N GLY A 415 -11.46 14.85 4.26
CA GLY A 415 -10.58 15.17 3.13
C GLY A 415 -10.36 16.67 2.86
N LEU A 416 -11.23 17.54 3.38
CA LEU A 416 -11.17 18.99 3.20
C LEU A 416 -10.54 19.73 4.39
N VAL A 417 -10.64 19.17 5.60
CA VAL A 417 -10.29 19.85 6.86
C VAL A 417 -8.90 20.46 6.85
N SER A 418 -7.87 19.76 6.36
CA SER A 418 -6.50 20.29 6.33
C SER A 418 -6.41 21.57 5.49
N TYR A 419 -7.03 21.58 4.32
CA TYR A 419 -7.03 22.73 3.42
C TYR A 419 -7.90 23.88 3.93
N LEU A 420 -9.01 23.55 4.61
CA LEU A 420 -9.88 24.56 5.23
C LEU A 420 -9.22 25.28 6.41
N ILE A 421 -8.37 24.58 7.17
CA ILE A 421 -7.58 25.18 8.25
C ILE A 421 -6.55 26.15 7.66
N GLU A 422 -5.77 25.71 6.67
CA GLU A 422 -4.79 26.56 5.98
C GLU A 422 -5.46 27.79 5.36
N TRP A 423 -6.64 27.62 4.74
CA TRP A 423 -7.39 28.72 4.15
C TRP A 423 -7.97 29.67 5.21
N ALA A 424 -8.41 29.17 6.38
CA ALA A 424 -8.91 30.01 7.47
C ALA A 424 -7.82 30.92 8.07
N GLU A 425 -6.56 30.48 8.05
CA GLU A 425 -5.43 31.32 8.48
C GLU A 425 -5.16 32.47 7.49
N GLN A 426 -5.40 32.25 6.19
CA GLN A 426 -5.12 33.21 5.13
C GLN A 426 -6.29 34.17 4.86
N GLU A 427 -7.52 33.65 4.83
CA GLU A 427 -8.75 34.41 4.53
C GLU A 427 -9.86 34.12 5.57
N PRO A 428 -9.70 34.54 6.83
CA PRO A 428 -10.60 34.17 7.93
C PRO A 428 -12.06 34.60 7.70
N THR A 429 -12.30 35.76 7.11
CA THR A 429 -13.65 36.26 6.81
C THR A 429 -14.36 35.38 5.77
N ALA A 430 -13.64 34.91 4.75
CA ALA A 430 -14.21 34.07 3.71
C ALA A 430 -14.48 32.65 4.24
N ALA A 431 -13.54 32.10 5.01
CA ALA A 431 -13.69 30.80 5.67
C ALA A 431 -14.87 30.79 6.65
N TYR A 432 -15.04 31.87 7.43
CA TYR A 432 -16.19 32.02 8.32
C TYR A 432 -17.52 32.10 7.57
N GLY A 433 -17.56 32.79 6.42
CA GLY A 433 -18.74 32.81 5.55
C GLY A 433 -19.17 31.40 5.13
N VAL A 434 -18.21 30.58 4.67
CA VAL A 434 -18.47 29.19 4.26
C VAL A 434 -18.92 28.33 5.44
N TRP A 435 -18.32 28.50 6.61
CA TRP A 435 -18.76 27.82 7.83
C TRP A 435 -20.22 28.12 8.15
N LYS A 436 -20.62 29.38 8.08
CA LYS A 436 -22.01 29.80 8.34
C LYS A 436 -23.00 29.13 7.37
N ASP A 437 -22.69 29.13 6.08
CA ASP A 437 -23.55 28.52 5.06
C ASP A 437 -23.63 26.99 5.21
N THR A 438 -22.50 26.37 5.54
CA THR A 438 -22.41 24.93 5.86
C THR A 438 -23.29 24.61 7.07
N LEU A 439 -23.16 25.37 8.16
CA LEU A 439 -23.93 25.17 9.39
C LEU A 439 -25.43 25.25 9.14
N HIS A 440 -25.89 26.22 8.34
CA HIS A 440 -27.31 26.33 7.97
C HIS A 440 -27.81 25.12 7.18
N THR A 441 -26.94 24.49 6.39
CA THR A 441 -27.27 23.30 5.60
C THR A 441 -27.30 22.05 6.49
N LEU A 442 -26.30 21.87 7.36
CA LEU A 442 -26.21 20.73 8.27
C LEU A 442 -27.30 20.75 9.35
N ALA A 443 -27.70 21.93 9.82
CA ALA A 443 -28.75 22.10 10.83
C ALA A 443 -30.15 21.63 10.38
N ARG A 444 -30.35 21.37 9.08
CA ARG A 444 -31.61 20.80 8.55
C ARG A 444 -31.69 19.28 8.68
N ARG A 445 -30.63 18.62 9.15
CA ARG A 445 -30.51 17.16 9.25
C ARG A 445 -30.92 16.63 10.62
N THR A 446 -30.87 15.31 10.79
CA THR A 446 -31.12 14.68 12.09
C THR A 446 -30.06 15.11 13.11
N CYS A 447 -30.39 15.02 14.40
CA CYS A 447 -29.44 15.32 15.46
C CYS A 447 -28.21 14.41 15.41
N LEU A 448 -28.39 13.11 15.10
CA LEU A 448 -27.29 12.16 14.99
C LEU A 448 -26.33 12.52 13.85
N ASP A 449 -26.89 12.81 12.66
CA ASP A 449 -26.12 13.26 11.49
C ASP A 449 -25.30 14.52 11.80
N LEU A 450 -25.93 15.51 12.44
CA LEU A 450 -25.29 16.78 12.76
C LEU A 450 -24.13 16.61 13.75
N LEU A 451 -24.25 15.69 14.73
CA LEU A 451 -23.18 15.38 15.68
C LEU A 451 -21.98 14.70 14.99
N SER A 452 -22.25 13.78 14.06
CA SER A 452 -21.23 13.12 13.25
C SER A 452 -20.48 14.14 12.37
N ASP A 453 -21.21 15.09 11.78
CA ASP A 453 -20.63 16.17 10.98
C ASP A 453 -19.77 17.12 11.81
N PHE A 454 -20.19 17.44 13.04
CA PHE A 454 -19.37 18.24 13.96
C PHE A 454 -18.10 17.52 14.42
N ASP A 455 -18.14 16.20 14.61
CA ASP A 455 -16.94 15.42 14.93
C ASP A 455 -15.92 15.51 13.78
N ALA A 456 -16.40 15.30 12.54
CA ALA A 456 -15.57 15.40 11.34
C ALA A 456 -14.98 16.81 11.12
N LEU A 457 -15.72 17.88 11.46
CA LEU A 457 -15.30 19.27 11.29
C LEU A 457 -14.65 19.89 12.54
N SER A 458 -14.51 19.14 13.63
CA SER A 458 -14.01 19.63 14.93
C SER A 458 -12.70 20.41 14.82
N SER A 459 -11.75 19.91 14.03
CA SER A 459 -10.45 20.58 13.84
C SER A 459 -10.57 21.91 13.09
N TRP A 460 -11.53 22.03 12.17
CA TRP A 460 -11.78 23.30 11.47
C TRP A 460 -12.53 24.31 12.35
N ILE A 461 -13.49 23.86 13.16
CA ILE A 461 -14.16 24.70 14.16
C ILE A 461 -13.14 25.29 15.14
N PHE A 462 -12.19 24.46 15.59
CA PHE A 462 -11.08 24.90 16.43
C PHE A 462 -10.21 25.95 15.72
N ALA A 463 -9.91 25.77 14.42
CA ALA A 463 -9.14 26.75 13.67
C ALA A 463 -9.86 28.11 13.52
N LEU A 464 -11.19 28.10 13.36
CA LEU A 464 -11.98 29.32 13.18
C LEU A 464 -12.17 30.14 14.47
N GLY A 465 -12.26 29.50 15.64
CA GLY A 465 -12.60 30.21 16.89
C GLY A 465 -11.96 29.66 18.17
N GLY A 466 -10.92 28.85 18.03
CA GLY A 466 -10.09 28.36 19.13
C GLY A 466 -10.81 27.45 20.12
N LYS A 467 -10.26 27.37 21.34
CA LYS A 467 -10.81 26.55 22.44
C LYS A 467 -12.23 26.99 22.85
N GLU A 468 -12.51 28.28 22.74
CA GLU A 468 -13.80 28.87 23.09
C GLU A 468 -14.89 28.42 22.11
N ALA A 469 -14.62 28.38 20.80
CA ALA A 469 -15.58 27.87 19.82
C ALA A 469 -15.93 26.39 20.04
N ILE A 470 -14.95 25.54 20.37
CA ILE A 470 -15.22 24.12 20.71
C ILE A 470 -16.07 24.02 21.98
N ALA A 471 -15.74 24.80 23.02
CA ALA A 471 -16.46 24.79 24.28
C ALA A 471 -17.91 25.27 24.12
N GLU A 472 -18.13 26.35 23.35
CA GLU A 472 -19.47 26.86 23.03
C GLU A 472 -20.26 25.90 22.14
N THR A 473 -19.62 25.25 21.16
CA THR A 473 -20.26 24.21 20.33
C THR A 473 -20.73 23.04 21.20
N PHE A 474 -19.89 22.57 22.12
CA PHE A 474 -20.27 21.51 23.05
C PHE A 474 -21.39 21.94 24.03
N ARG A 475 -21.36 23.18 24.54
CA ARG A 475 -22.44 23.73 25.38
C ARG A 475 -23.75 23.79 24.61
N ALA A 476 -23.73 24.32 23.38
CA ALA A 476 -24.90 24.41 22.51
C ALA A 476 -25.48 23.02 22.19
N ILE A 477 -24.63 22.03 21.88
CA ILE A 477 -25.06 20.64 21.65
C ILE A 477 -25.74 20.07 22.91
N ARG A 478 -25.13 20.22 24.08
CA ARG A 478 -25.69 19.72 25.35
C ARG A 478 -27.00 20.42 25.69
N ASP A 479 -27.07 21.73 25.48
CA ASP A 479 -28.24 22.51 25.77
C ASP A 479 -29.38 22.15 24.81
N VAL A 480 -29.13 21.92 23.52
CA VAL A 480 -30.14 21.36 22.60
C VAL A 480 -30.53 19.92 22.97
N GLY A 481 -29.56 19.08 23.34
CA GLY A 481 -29.80 17.69 23.76
C GLY A 481 -30.66 17.57 25.02
N ARG A 482 -30.68 18.59 25.89
CA ARG A 482 -31.59 18.66 27.05
C ARG A 482 -33.04 18.95 26.67
N TRP A 483 -33.28 19.49 25.47
CA TRP A 483 -34.61 19.82 24.97
C TRP A 483 -35.18 18.71 24.06
N TRP A 484 -34.38 17.67 23.75
CA TRP A 484 -34.83 16.52 22.99
C TRP A 484 -35.46 15.46 23.91
N PRO A 485 -36.73 15.06 23.70
CA PRO A 485 -37.31 13.97 24.48
C PRO A 485 -36.54 12.67 24.21
N GLN A 486 -36.09 12.00 25.27
CA GLN A 486 -35.59 10.63 25.17
C GLN A 486 -36.77 9.70 24.83
N GLY A 487 -37.04 9.52 23.54
CA GLY A 487 -38.08 8.58 23.10
C GLY A 487 -38.82 9.01 21.84
N LEU A 488 -38.19 8.82 20.68
CA LEU A 488 -38.90 8.41 19.49
C LEU A 488 -38.10 7.25 18.88
N ASP A 489 -38.69 6.06 18.99
CA ASP A 489 -38.24 4.77 18.46
C ASP A 489 -37.65 4.94 17.05
N CYS A 490 -36.37 4.61 16.89
CA CYS A 490 -35.80 4.22 15.60
C CYS A 490 -36.21 2.77 15.27
N ARG A 491 -37.51 2.48 15.25
CA ARG A 491 -38.04 1.27 14.59
C ARG A 491 -38.46 1.66 13.20
N GLY A 492 -37.83 1.03 12.22
CA GLY A 492 -38.24 1.11 10.84
C GLY A 492 -39.73 0.86 10.71
N SER A 493 -40.36 1.63 9.83
CA SER A 493 -41.70 1.38 9.34
C SER A 493 -41.75 0.03 8.63
N GLU A 494 -41.98 -1.04 9.39
CA GLU A 494 -42.57 -2.27 8.86
C GLU A 494 -44.07 -2.00 8.71
N SER A 495 -44.48 -1.73 7.47
CA SER A 495 -45.88 -1.66 7.08
C SER A 495 -46.48 -3.07 7.11
N VAL A 496 -47.19 -3.39 8.17
CA VAL A 496 -48.22 -4.44 8.19
C VAL A 496 -49.45 -3.86 8.88
N ASP A 497 -50.45 -3.46 8.11
CA ASP A 497 -51.77 -4.06 8.29
C ASP A 497 -52.58 -3.91 6.99
N GLY A 498 -53.14 -5.03 6.54
CA GLY A 498 -54.12 -5.07 5.48
C GLY A 498 -55.46 -5.39 6.11
N SER A 499 -56.54 -4.74 5.66
CA SER A 499 -57.87 -5.38 5.58
C SER A 499 -58.95 -4.49 4.97
N LYS A 500 -59.62 -5.10 3.97
CA LYS A 500 -61.06 -5.07 3.64
C LYS A 500 -61.59 -4.07 2.60
N ASN A 501 -61.89 -4.63 1.43
CA ASN A 501 -63.20 -4.66 0.73
C ASN A 501 -64.23 -3.57 1.07
N VAL A 502 -64.83 -2.94 0.05
CA VAL A 502 -66.21 -3.20 -0.42
C VAL A 502 -66.48 -2.42 -1.73
N ALA A 503 -67.12 -3.12 -2.67
CA ALA A 503 -67.83 -2.70 -3.90
C ALA A 503 -67.01 -2.26 -5.11
#